data_AF-A0A527DAQ2-F1
#
_entry.id   AF-A0A527DAQ2-F1
#
_cell.length_a   1.000
_cell.length_b   1.000
_cell.length_c   1.000
_cell.angle_alpha   90.00
_cell.angle_beta   90.00
_cell.angle_gamma   90.00
#
_symmetry.space_group_name_H-M   'P 1'
#
loop_
_entity.id
_entity.type
_entity.pdbx_description
1 polymer ?
#
loop_
_entity_poly.entity_id
_entity_poly.type
_entity_poly.pdbx_seq_one_letter_code
_entity_poly.pdbx_strand_id
1 'polypeptide(L)' 'MTGAVVPIVRIQAQDFDVAAEIARLTQGRTDIGAVVSFSGLCRDEQGTLSALELEHYPGMAEA' A
#
# COMPACT_ATOMS: atom_id res chain seq x y z
N MET A 1 20.36 18.18 -2.39
CA MET A 1 19.23 18.28 -3.34
C MET A 1 18.00 17.67 -2.68
N THR A 2 17.27 18.43 -1.89
CA THR A 2 15.98 17.99 -1.31
C THR A 2 14.87 18.40 -2.28
N GLY A 3 14.72 17.64 -3.37
CA GLY A 3 13.50 17.70 -4.17
C GLY A 3 12.35 17.10 -3.35
N ALA A 4 11.14 17.67 -3.48
CA ALA A 4 9.96 17.07 -2.86
C ALA A 4 9.76 15.65 -3.40
N VAL A 5 9.58 14.69 -2.49
CA VAL A 5 9.21 13.32 -2.85
C VAL A 5 7.73 13.33 -3.21
N VAL A 6 7.39 12.87 -4.40
CA VAL A 6 5.99 12.63 -4.80
C VAL A 6 5.67 11.16 -4.55
N PRO A 7 4.85 10.82 -3.54
CA PRO A 7 4.49 9.45 -3.26
C PRO A 7 3.56 8.89 -4.35
N ILE A 8 3.62 7.58 -4.56
CA ILE A 8 2.59 6.87 -5.33
C ILE A 8 1.50 6.44 -4.34
N VAL A 9 0.31 6.99 -4.49
CA VAL A 9 -0.89 6.64 -3.71
C VAL A 9 -1.90 6.00 -4.65
N ARG A 10 -2.45 4.84 -4.28
CA ARG A 10 -3.43 4.11 -5.10
C ARG A 10 -4.47 3.41 -4.23
N ILE A 11 -5.73 3.52 -4.65
CA ILE A 11 -6.87 2.80 -4.06
C ILE A 11 -7.43 1.89 -5.15
N GLN A 12 -7.70 0.63 -4.82
CA GLN A 12 -8.21 -0.38 -5.75
C GLN A 12 -9.07 -1.41 -5.02
N ALA A 13 -9.98 -2.05 -5.74
CA ALA A 13 -10.82 -3.13 -5.20
C ALA A 13 -10.13 -4.50 -5.25
N GLN A 14 -9.19 -4.68 -6.19
CA GLN A 14 -8.46 -5.94 -6.35
C GLN A 14 -7.33 -6.04 -5.32
N ASP A 15 -6.95 -7.28 -4.98
CA ASP A 15 -5.76 -7.53 -4.18
C ASP A 15 -4.48 -7.06 -4.91
N PHE A 16 -3.38 -6.93 -4.17
CA PHE A 16 -2.09 -6.52 -4.71
C PHE A 16 -0.95 -7.39 -4.16
N ASP A 17 0.09 -7.53 -4.97
CA ASP A 17 1.30 -8.27 -4.58
C ASP A 17 2.32 -7.31 -3.97
N VAL A 18 2.51 -7.41 -2.65
CA VAL A 18 3.49 -6.62 -1.89
C VAL A 18 4.91 -6.78 -2.46
N ALA A 19 5.30 -7.98 -2.87
CA ALA A 19 6.63 -8.22 -3.42
C ALA A 19 6.82 -7.51 -4.78
N ALA A 20 5.77 -7.52 -5.62
CA ALA A 20 5.79 -6.78 -6.88
C ALA A 20 5.87 -5.25 -6.68
N GLU A 21 5.20 -4.70 -5.66
CA GLU A 21 5.30 -3.28 -5.29
C GLU A 21 6.71 -2.91 -4.83
N ILE A 22 7.32 -3.72 -3.95
CA ILE A 22 8.70 -3.51 -3.46
C ILE A 22 9.69 -3.59 -4.62
N ALA A 23 9.53 -4.57 -5.52
CA ALA A 23 10.38 -4.71 -6.69
C ALA A 23 10.30 -3.47 -7.59
N ARG A 24 9.09 -2.96 -7.88
CA ARG A 24 8.91 -1.73 -8.66
C ARG A 24 9.53 -0.50 -7.96
N LEU A 25 9.39 -0.39 -6.63
CA LEU A 25 9.97 0.73 -5.87
C LEU A 25 11.51 0.74 -5.92
N THR A 26 12.13 -0.45 -5.92
CA THR A 26 13.59 -0.61 -5.85
C THR A 26 14.26 -0.84 -7.20
N GLN A 27 13.49 -1.01 -8.28
CA GLN A 27 14.02 -1.33 -9.60
C GLN A 27 15.07 -0.31 -10.05
N GLY A 28 16.30 -0.80 -10.27
CA GLY A 28 17.42 0.02 -10.71
C GLY A 28 18.00 0.98 -9.66
N ARG A 29 17.49 0.98 -8.42
CA ARG A 29 18.00 1.79 -7.31
C ARG A 29 19.09 1.03 -6.57
N THR A 30 20.33 1.50 -6.67
CA THR A 30 21.49 0.95 -5.94
C THR A 30 21.88 1.79 -4.74
N ASP A 31 21.16 2.87 -4.49
CA ASP A 31 21.40 3.87 -3.44
C ASP A 31 20.52 3.66 -2.20
N ILE A 32 19.63 2.66 -2.21
CA ILE A 32 18.69 2.34 -1.13
C ILE A 32 19.23 1.14 -0.34
N GLY A 33 19.41 1.31 0.98
CA GLY A 33 19.93 0.25 1.86
C GLY A 33 18.87 -0.63 2.53
N ALA A 34 17.59 -0.22 2.53
CA ALA A 34 16.51 -0.98 3.14
C ALA A 34 15.15 -0.58 2.57
N VAL A 35 14.19 -1.51 2.60
CA VAL A 35 12.76 -1.26 2.38
C VAL A 35 12.00 -1.74 3.60
N VAL A 36 11.05 -0.93 4.07
CA VAL A 36 10.14 -1.27 5.16
C VAL A 36 8.72 -1.21 4.62
N SER A 37 7.93 -2.23 4.92
CA SER A 37 6.53 -2.33 4.49
C SER A 37 5.63 -2.67 5.68
N PHE A 38 4.40 -2.17 5.65
CA PHE A 38 3.32 -2.57 6.54
C PHE A 38 2.13 -3.05 5.70
N SER A 39 1.58 -4.21 6.04
CA SER A 39 0.38 -4.77 5.40
C SER A 39 -0.65 -5.08 6.48
N GLY A 40 -1.82 -4.45 6.36
CA GLY A 40 -2.98 -4.75 7.20
C GLY A 40 -3.84 -5.81 6.54
N LEU A 41 -4.25 -6.82 7.31
CA LEU A 41 -5.22 -7.83 6.88
C LEU A 41 -6.48 -7.69 7.73
N CYS A 42 -7.64 -7.96 7.12
CA CYS A 42 -8.87 -8.11 7.89
C CYS A 42 -8.71 -9.27 8.87
N ARG A 43 -8.83 -9.00 10.17
CA ARG A 43 -8.68 -9.99 11.22
C ARG A 43 -10.05 -10.60 11.53
N ASP A 44 -10.13 -11.93 11.53
CA ASP A 44 -11.32 -12.65 11.97
C ASP A 44 -11.69 -12.32 13.43
N GLU A 45 -12.97 -12.52 13.76
CA GLU A 45 -13.53 -12.39 15.10
C GLU A 45 -14.23 -13.70 15.51
N GLN A 46 -13.46 -14.78 15.69
CA GLN A 46 -14.00 -16.09 16.13
C GLN A 46 -15.14 -16.59 15.21
N GLY A 47 -15.07 -16.28 13.92
CA GLY A 47 -16.11 -16.64 12.95
C GLY A 47 -17.38 -15.79 12.98
N THR A 48 -17.45 -14.72 13.78
CA THR A 48 -18.60 -13.79 13.76
C THR A 48 -18.45 -12.70 12.71
N LEU A 49 -17.23 -12.45 12.22
CA LEU A 49 -16.96 -11.44 11.20
C LEU A 49 -17.08 -12.04 9.79
N SER A 50 -18.00 -11.51 8.99
CA SER A 50 -18.15 -11.93 7.60
C SER A 50 -17.18 -11.21 6.65
N ALA A 51 -17.03 -9.90 6.79
CA ALA A 51 -16.17 -9.07 5.95
C ALA A 51 -15.92 -7.70 6.61
N LEU A 52 -14.85 -7.03 6.19
CA LEU A 52 -14.65 -5.60 6.42
C LEU A 52 -14.96 -4.87 5.12
N GLU A 53 -15.93 -3.96 5.17
CA GLU A 53 -16.25 -3.08 4.05
C GLU A 53 -15.51 -1.76 4.21
N LEU A 54 -14.91 -1.28 3.12
CA LEU A 54 -14.18 -0.03 3.06
C LEU A 54 -14.74 0.83 1.94
N GLU A 55 -15.16 2.03 2.30
CA GLU A 55 -15.51 3.09 1.37
C GLU A 55 -14.52 4.24 1.53
N HIS A 56 -14.21 4.93 0.44
CA HIS A 56 -13.39 6.13 0.46
C HIS A 56 -14.12 7.26 -0.25
N TYR A 57 -13.84 8.48 0.18
CA TYR A 57 -14.27 9.69 -0.53
C TYR A 57 -13.26 9.98 -1.65
N PRO A 58 -13.67 9.93 -2.93
CA PRO A 58 -12.77 10.19 -4.04
C PRO A 58 -12.17 11.60 -3.98
N GLY A 59 -10.86 11.70 -4.20
CA GLY A 59 -10.11 12.96 -4.20
C GLY A 59 -9.67 13.44 -2.82
N MET A 60 -10.10 12.78 -1.74
CA MET A 60 -9.62 13.07 -0.38
C MET A 60 -8.62 12.01 0.11
N ALA A 61 -8.74 10.77 -0.37
CA ALA A 61 -7.89 9.66 0.06
C ALA A 61 -6.67 9.45 -0.86
N GLU A 62 -6.66 10.07 -2.04
CA GLU A 62 -5.60 9.98 -3.05
C GLU A 62 -4.68 11.23 -3.13
N ALA A 63 -4.92 12.24 -2.30
CA ALA A 63 -4.26 13.55 -2.32
C ALA A 63 -3.08 13.67 -1.34
#